data_AF-A0LHR2-F1
#
_entry.id   AF-A0LHR2-F1
#
_cell.length_a   1.000
_cell.length_b   1.000
_cell.length_c   1.000
_cell.angle_alpha   90.00
_cell.angle_beta   90.00
_cell.angle_gamma   90.00
#
_symmetry.space_group_name_H-M   'P 1'
#
loop_
_entity.id
_entity.type
_entity.pdbx_description
1 polymer ?
#
loop_
_entity_poly.entity_id
_entity_poly.type
_entity_poly.pdbx_seq_one_letter_code
_entity_poly.pdbx_strand_id
1 'polypeptide(L)'
;MSKLMQIDVRIQAVYGSAGLRGNLPNLSKLLKDHRYDRVLDEEPSLYQMAEVLSRIAKDPAIPEGEKRPVLKMMGRIVEIRDTARELLLARRLDELDKALYRMEDCFKDLEQELD
;
A
#
# COMPACT_ATOMS: atom_id res chain seq x y z
N MET A 1 26.28 8.04 16.25
CA MET A 1 26.11 8.25 14.79
C MET A 1 27.41 8.82 14.22
N SER A 2 27.79 8.44 13.00
CA SER A 2 28.98 9.00 12.35
C SER A 2 28.77 10.50 12.06
N LYS A 3 29.83 11.31 12.23
CA LYS A 3 29.80 12.76 11.97
C LYS A 3 29.93 13.10 10.48
N LEU A 4 30.30 12.12 9.66
CA LEU A 4 30.66 12.33 8.25
C LEU A 4 29.84 11.50 7.28
N MET A 5 29.08 10.50 7.77
CA MET A 5 28.35 9.57 6.92
C MET A 5 27.04 9.14 7.58
N GLN A 6 26.00 8.97 6.76
CA GLN A 6 24.69 8.49 7.18
C GLN A 6 24.13 7.53 6.12
N ILE A 7 23.46 6.48 6.57
CA ILE A 7 22.64 5.61 5.73
C ILE A 7 21.19 6.01 5.96
N ASP A 8 20.48 6.24 4.86
CA ASP A 8 19.04 6.48 4.82
C ASP A 8 18.37 5.35 4.03
N VAL A 9 17.29 4.80 4.55
CA VAL A 9 16.56 3.68 3.95
C VAL A 9 15.13 4.13 3.71
N ARG A 10 14.68 4.06 2.46
CA ARG A 10 13.34 4.48 2.04
C ARG A 10 12.70 3.41 1.16
N ILE A 11 11.39 3.24 1.30
CA ILE A 11 10.58 2.43 0.40
C ILE A 11 10.03 3.35 -0.69
N GLN A 12 10.24 3.00 -1.95
CA GLN A 12 9.81 3.79 -3.10
C GLN A 12 8.79 3.02 -3.93
N ALA A 13 7.90 3.74 -4.59
CA ALA A 13 6.99 3.15 -5.57
C ALA A 13 7.77 2.78 -6.85
N VAL A 14 7.55 1.57 -7.36
CA VAL A 14 8.15 1.09 -8.61
C VAL A 14 7.04 0.44 -9.46
N TYR A 15 6.11 1.26 -9.95
CA TYR A 15 5.01 0.80 -10.79
C TYR A 15 5.39 0.61 -12.28
N GLY A 16 6.62 0.97 -12.67
CA GLY A 16 7.04 0.92 -14.07
C GLY A 16 6.25 1.88 -14.98
N SER A 17 6.26 1.62 -16.29
CA SER A 17 5.64 2.51 -17.29
C SER A 17 4.11 2.58 -17.22
N ALA A 18 3.47 1.57 -16.62
CA ALA A 18 2.03 1.49 -16.49
C ALA A 18 1.48 2.34 -15.31
N GLY A 19 2.34 2.75 -14.38
CA GLY A 19 1.95 3.52 -13.19
C GLY A 19 1.00 2.75 -12.26
N LEU A 20 0.51 3.41 -11.21
CA LEU A 20 -0.45 2.80 -10.28
C LEU A 20 -1.72 2.36 -11.03
N ARG A 21 -2.19 3.23 -11.94
CA ARG A 21 -3.43 3.04 -12.70
C ARG A 21 -3.41 1.81 -13.60
N GLY A 22 -2.26 1.45 -14.17
CA GLY A 22 -2.13 0.28 -15.02
C GLY A 22 -1.86 -1.02 -14.26
N ASN A 23 -1.22 -0.96 -13.09
CA ASN A 23 -0.93 -2.16 -12.29
C ASN A 23 -2.10 -2.56 -11.37
N LEU A 24 -2.89 -1.58 -10.91
CA LEU A 24 -4.02 -1.78 -10.00
C LEU A 24 -5.26 -0.99 -10.49
N PRO A 25 -5.82 -1.34 -11.66
CA PRO A 25 -6.91 -0.59 -12.28
C PRO A 25 -8.21 -0.50 -11.45
N ASN A 26 -8.62 -1.58 -10.79
CA ASN A 26 -9.83 -1.64 -9.95
C ASN A 26 -9.64 -0.84 -8.66
N LEU A 27 -8.49 -0.96 -8.00
CA LEU A 27 -8.16 -0.07 -6.89
C LEU A 27 -8.12 1.39 -7.35
N SER A 28 -7.56 1.66 -8.51
CA SER A 28 -7.49 3.02 -9.04
C SER A 28 -8.86 3.60 -9.35
N LYS A 29 -9.78 2.76 -9.84
CA LYS A 29 -11.19 3.12 -10.03
C LYS A 29 -11.86 3.44 -8.69
N LEU A 30 -11.70 2.59 -7.67
CA LEU A 30 -12.21 2.86 -6.32
C LEU A 30 -11.71 4.20 -5.78
N LEU A 31 -10.41 4.48 -5.90
CA LEU A 31 -9.82 5.74 -5.47
C LEU A 31 -10.42 6.93 -6.21
N LYS A 32 -10.59 6.83 -7.53
CA LYS A 32 -11.17 7.88 -8.36
C LYS A 32 -12.63 8.14 -8.00
N ASP A 33 -13.43 7.10 -7.86
CA ASP A 33 -14.87 7.20 -7.59
C ASP A 33 -15.15 7.88 -6.25
N HIS A 34 -14.23 7.75 -5.28
CA HIS A 34 -14.32 8.33 -3.95
C HIS A 34 -13.44 9.57 -3.72
N ARG A 35 -13.01 10.26 -4.79
CA ARG A 35 -12.25 11.53 -4.75
C ARG A 35 -10.87 11.45 -4.07
N TYR A 36 -10.21 10.31 -4.17
CA TYR A 36 -8.81 10.13 -3.80
C TYR A 36 -7.86 10.45 -4.96
N ASP A 37 -8.20 11.40 -5.84
CA ASP A 37 -7.43 11.76 -7.04
C ASP A 37 -5.96 12.11 -6.71
N ARG A 38 -5.75 12.80 -5.59
CA ARG A 38 -4.41 13.14 -5.10
C ARG A 38 -3.55 11.90 -4.86
N VAL A 39 -4.13 10.80 -4.38
CA VAL A 39 -3.40 9.54 -4.18
C VAL A 39 -2.99 8.94 -5.52
N LEU A 40 -3.86 9.05 -6.53
CA LEU A 40 -3.56 8.59 -7.89
C LEU A 40 -2.48 9.44 -8.57
N ASP A 41 -2.35 10.71 -8.21
CA ASP A 41 -1.33 11.61 -8.75
C ASP A 41 0.02 11.48 -8.03
N GLU A 42 0.00 11.25 -6.71
CA GLU A 42 1.21 11.05 -5.90
C GLU A 42 1.83 9.65 -6.12
N GLU A 43 1.05 8.68 -6.59
CA GLU A 43 1.44 7.27 -6.77
C GLU A 43 2.30 6.72 -5.61
N PRO A 44 1.78 6.72 -4.36
CA PRO A 44 2.56 6.30 -3.21
C PRO A 44 2.93 4.82 -3.30
N SER A 45 4.00 4.40 -2.60
CA SER A 45 4.36 2.98 -2.51
C SER A 45 3.23 2.15 -1.89
N LEU A 46 3.18 0.85 -2.15
CA LEU A 46 2.17 -0.04 -1.54
C LEU A 46 2.19 0.01 0.01
N TYR A 47 3.38 0.20 0.59
CA TYR A 47 3.55 0.42 2.02
C TYR A 47 2.79 1.66 2.53
N GLN A 48 2.86 2.76 1.77
CA GLN A 48 2.12 3.98 2.09
C GLN A 48 0.62 3.86 1.74
N MET A 49 0.29 3.14 0.66
CA MET A 49 -1.09 2.88 0.24
C MET A 49 -1.88 2.11 1.30
N ALA A 50 -1.24 1.26 2.11
CA ALA A 50 -1.88 0.61 3.25
C ALA A 50 -2.53 1.63 4.22
N GLU A 51 -1.93 2.80 4.43
CA GLU A 51 -2.52 3.87 5.26
C GLU A 51 -3.70 4.57 4.57
N VAL A 52 -3.70 4.62 3.23
CA VAL A 52 -4.83 5.14 2.45
C VAL A 52 -6.01 4.18 2.54
N LEU A 53 -5.77 2.88 2.35
CA LEU A 53 -6.81 1.86 2.49
C LEU A 53 -7.41 1.85 3.90
N SER A 54 -6.60 2.07 4.95
CA SER A 54 -7.12 2.18 6.32
C SER A 54 -8.08 3.36 6.51
N ARG A 55 -7.83 4.48 5.80
CA ARG A 55 -8.74 5.63 5.76
C ARG A 55 -10.03 5.29 5.02
N ILE A 56 -9.93 4.67 3.84
CA ILE A 56 -11.08 4.19 3.04
C ILE A 56 -11.98 3.25 3.85
N ALA A 57 -11.38 2.28 4.55
CA ALA A 57 -12.11 1.34 5.40
C ALA A 57 -12.96 2.06 6.46
N LYS A 58 -12.43 3.16 7.02
CA LYS A 58 -13.09 3.95 8.07
C LYS A 58 -13.95 5.09 7.54
N ASP A 59 -13.92 5.35 6.23
CA ASP A 59 -14.62 6.47 5.62
C ASP A 59 -16.14 6.21 5.59
N PRO A 60 -16.97 7.00 6.30
CA PRO A 60 -18.41 6.82 6.31
C PRO A 60 -19.07 7.23 4.99
N ALA A 61 -18.38 8.01 4.14
CA ALA A 61 -18.91 8.42 2.84
C ALA A 61 -18.87 7.30 1.79
N ILE A 62 -18.07 6.26 2.02
CA ILE A 62 -17.94 5.11 1.12
C ILE A 62 -18.91 4.00 1.58
N PRO A 63 -19.85 3.57 0.72
CA PRO A 63 -20.79 2.50 1.05
C PRO A 63 -20.07 1.22 1.49
N GLU A 64 -20.59 0.54 2.52
CA GLU A 64 -19.97 -0.68 3.05
C GLU A 64 -19.75 -1.76 2.00
N GLY A 65 -20.67 -1.88 1.03
CA GLY A 65 -20.54 -2.83 -0.08
C GLY A 65 -19.30 -2.59 -0.93
N GLU A 66 -18.96 -1.32 -1.19
CA GLU A 66 -17.84 -0.94 -2.05
C GLU A 66 -16.49 -1.07 -1.34
N LYS A 67 -16.45 -0.80 -0.03
CA LYS A 67 -15.23 -1.01 0.79
C LYS A 67 -15.14 -2.42 1.39
N ARG A 68 -16.07 -3.33 1.11
CA ARG A 68 -16.06 -4.70 1.64
C ARG A 68 -14.79 -5.49 1.27
N PRO A 69 -14.30 -5.45 0.01
CA PRO A 69 -13.02 -6.08 -0.35
C PRO A 69 -11.85 -5.52 0.45
N VAL A 70 -11.80 -4.19 0.61
CA VAL A 70 -10.79 -3.50 1.41
C VAL A 70 -10.85 -3.96 2.87
N LEU A 71 -12.04 -4.03 3.47
CA LEU A 71 -12.24 -4.48 4.85
C LEU A 71 -11.79 -5.94 5.06
N LYS A 72 -12.10 -6.82 4.11
CA LYS A 72 -11.70 -8.24 4.14
C LYS A 72 -10.18 -8.40 4.16
N MET A 73 -9.47 -7.60 3.37
CA MET A 73 -8.01 -7.69 3.24
C MET A 73 -7.24 -6.84 4.26
N MET A 74 -7.90 -5.86 4.89
CA MET A 74 -7.26 -4.85 5.75
C MET A 74 -6.39 -5.46 6.84
N GLY A 75 -6.87 -6.49 7.54
CA GLY A 75 -6.12 -7.14 8.62
C GLY A 75 -4.75 -7.64 8.16
N ARG A 76 -4.72 -8.37 7.04
CA ARG A 76 -3.49 -8.92 6.46
C ARG A 76 -2.55 -7.82 5.94
N ILE A 77 -3.11 -6.79 5.27
CA ILE A 77 -2.32 -5.66 4.76
C ILE A 77 -1.66 -4.89 5.92
N VAL A 78 -2.40 -4.64 6.99
CA VAL A 78 -1.90 -3.94 8.20
C VAL A 78 -0.81 -4.76 8.89
N GLU A 79 -1.00 -6.06 9.05
CA GLU A 79 0.00 -6.94 9.66
C GLU A 79 1.33 -6.93 8.89
N ILE A 80 1.28 -7.01 7.56
CA ILE A 80 2.48 -6.96 6.73
C ILE A 80 3.13 -5.58 6.78
N ARG A 81 2.36 -4.49 6.77
CA ARG A 81 2.86 -3.12 6.94
C ARG A 81 3.59 -2.96 8.27
N ASP A 82 3.00 -3.44 9.36
CA ASP A 82 3.58 -3.31 10.70
C ASP A 82 4.85 -4.17 10.82
N THR A 83 4.85 -5.38 10.25
CA THR A 83 6.06 -6.21 10.11
C THR A 83 7.15 -5.49 9.31
N ALA A 84 6.81 -4.91 8.16
CA ALA A 84 7.76 -4.16 7.33
C ALA A 84 8.32 -2.94 8.06
N ARG A 85 7.50 -2.25 8.87
CA ARG A 85 7.95 -1.14 9.72
C ARG A 85 8.99 -1.59 10.74
N GLU A 86 8.73 -2.70 11.44
CA GLU A 86 9.68 -3.25 12.42
C GLU A 86 10.99 -3.66 11.76
N LEU A 87 10.93 -4.33 10.61
CA LEU A 87 12.12 -4.75 9.85
C LEU A 87 12.92 -3.56 9.34
N LEU A 88 12.26 -2.50 8.89
CA LEU A 88 12.89 -1.24 8.48
C LEU A 88 13.62 -0.57 9.65
N LEU A 89 12.97 -0.47 10.81
CA LEU A 89 13.56 0.09 12.04
C LEU A 89 14.74 -0.75 12.54
N ALA A 90 14.64 -2.08 12.45
CA ALA A 90 15.68 -3.02 12.81
C ALA A 90 16.79 -3.15 11.74
N ARG A 91 16.63 -2.51 10.57
CA ARG A 91 17.54 -2.60 9.42
C ARG A 91 17.78 -4.03 8.92
N ARG A 92 16.78 -4.90 9.04
CA ARG A 92 16.80 -6.29 8.51
C ARG A 92 16.33 -6.27 7.06
N LEU A 93 17.21 -5.83 6.16
CA LEU A 93 16.85 -5.50 4.77
C LEU A 93 16.43 -6.72 3.94
N ASP A 94 16.99 -7.88 4.20
CA ASP A 94 16.67 -9.14 3.52
C ASP A 94 15.27 -9.66 3.87
N GLU A 95 14.85 -9.48 5.12
CA GLU A 95 13.50 -9.80 5.55
C GLU A 95 12.50 -8.72 5.16
N LEU A 96 12.92 -7.46 5.18
CA LEU A 96 12.11 -6.35 4.68
C LEU A 96 11.72 -6.59 3.22
N ASP A 97 12.67 -6.98 2.38
CA ASP A 97 12.43 -7.31 0.97
C ASP A 97 11.35 -8.38 0.81
N LYS A 98 11.45 -9.49 1.58
CA LYS A 98 10.43 -10.54 1.61
C LYS A 98 9.06 -10.03 2.07
N ALA A 99 9.02 -9.14 3.06
CA ALA A 99 7.77 -8.54 3.52
C ALA A 99 7.13 -7.65 2.44
N LEU A 100 7.93 -6.91 1.68
CA LEU A 100 7.46 -6.08 0.56
C LEU A 100 6.88 -6.94 -0.57
N TYR A 101 7.50 -8.07 -0.92
CA TYR A 101 6.91 -9.01 -1.88
C TYR A 101 5.55 -9.54 -1.42
N ARG A 102 5.43 -9.93 -0.14
CA ARG A 102 4.13 -10.37 0.42
C ARG A 102 3.08 -9.27 0.40
N MET A 103 3.51 -8.01 0.57
CA MET A 103 2.63 -6.86 0.45
C MET A 103 2.12 -6.72 -0.98
N GLU A 104 2.99 -6.86 -1.98
CA GLU A 104 2.60 -6.87 -3.39
C GLU A 104 1.55 -7.94 -3.69
N ASP A 105 1.77 -9.18 -3.21
CA ASP A 105 0.80 -10.27 -3.36
C ASP A 105 -0.55 -9.92 -2.75
N CYS A 106 -0.57 -9.30 -1.56
CA CYS A 106 -1.84 -8.88 -0.94
C CYS A 106 -2.57 -7.80 -1.72
N PHE A 107 -1.85 -6.89 -2.39
CA PHE A 107 -2.46 -5.90 -3.25
C PHE A 107 -2.99 -6.50 -4.55
N LYS A 108 -2.32 -7.53 -5.09
CA LYS A 108 -2.85 -8.32 -6.21
C LYS A 108 -4.12 -9.10 -5.82
N ASP A 109 -4.14 -9.70 -4.63
CA ASP A 109 -5.33 -10.36 -4.09
C ASP A 109 -6.49 -9.36 -3.92
N LEU A 110 -6.20 -8.17 -3.36
CA LEU A 110 -7.19 -7.09 -3.23
C LEU A 110 -7.75 -6.64 -4.59
N GLU A 111 -6.88 -6.49 -5.57
CA GLU A 111 -7.26 -6.09 -6.93
C GLU A 111 -8.24 -7.07 -7.58
N GLN A 112 -8.06 -8.38 -7.34
CA GLN A 112 -8.99 -9.43 -7.78
C GLN A 112 -10.32 -9.40 -7.03
N GLU A 113 -10.32 -9.05 -5.75
CA GLU A 113 -11.55 -8.93 -4.93
C GLU A 113 -12.35 -7.66 -5.25
N LEU A 114 -11.76 -6.69 -5.95
CA LEU A 114 -12.41 -5.45 -6.39
C LEU A 114 -13.07 -5.56 -7.78
N ASP A 115 -12.88 -6.67 -8.51
CA ASP A 115 -13.54 -6.98 -9.79
C ASP A 115 -15.01 -7.38 -9.59
#